data_AF-A0A354FC02-F1
#
_entry.id   AF-A0A354FC02-F1
#
_cell.length_a   1.000
_cell.length_b   1.000
_cell.length_c   1.000
_cell.angle_alpha   90.00
_cell.angle_beta   90.00
_cell.angle_gamma   90.00
#
_symmetry.space_group_name_H-M   'P 1'
#
loop_
_entity.id
_entity.type
_entity.pdbx_description
1 polymer ?
#
loop_
_entity_poly.entity_id
_entity_poly.type
_entity_poly.pdbx_seq_one_letter_code
_entity_poly.pdbx_strand_id
1 'polypeptide(L)'
;MITKEGRSMSNIKEMIKENYELSKKLTSKNDEIYTDLVCYLRTSALDELEAEEIIQEIIGMILEAQERGEDIEKVIGHDYQTFCDSIIESSQPKKFTWRKLFSSLEIAIIGIAILWPIDLVFNYLPQMIKKGRLILDYQMNLGFL
;
A
#
# COMPACT_ATOMS: atom_id res chain seq x y z
N MET A 1 9.50 12.00 22.50
CA MET A 1 8.59 10.98 21.93
C MET A 1 9.08 10.70 20.53
N ILE A 2 9.80 9.59 20.34
CA ILE A 2 10.23 9.17 19.00
C ILE A 2 9.00 8.51 18.37
N THR A 3 8.55 9.04 17.25
CA THR A 3 7.41 8.52 16.49
C THR A 3 7.62 7.04 16.21
N LYS A 4 6.58 6.21 16.37
CA LYS A 4 6.66 4.75 16.14
C LYS A 4 7.23 4.39 14.76
N GLU A 5 7.03 5.25 13.75
CA GLU A 5 7.63 5.12 12.40
C GLU A 5 9.16 5.25 12.40
N GLY A 6 9.74 6.15 13.19
CA GLY A 6 11.20 6.33 13.27
C GLY A 6 11.94 5.17 13.95
N ARG A 7 11.25 4.44 14.84
CA ARG A 7 11.79 3.23 15.48
C ARG A 7 11.69 1.99 14.57
N SER A 8 10.65 1.92 13.73
CA SER A 8 10.47 0.85 12.72
C SER A 8 11.52 0.94 11.61
N MET A 9 11.74 2.12 11.02
CA MET A 9 12.74 2.29 9.95
C MET A 9 14.18 1.95 10.36
N SER A 10 14.55 2.18 11.62
CA SER A 10 15.87 1.77 12.14
C SER A 10 16.01 0.25 12.20
N ASN A 11 14.91 -0.45 12.45
CA ASN A 11 14.87 -1.90 12.56
C ASN A 11 14.87 -2.56 11.16
N ILE A 12 14.15 -2.00 10.20
CA ILE A 12 14.15 -2.46 8.80
C ILE A 12 15.58 -2.44 8.21
N LYS A 13 16.35 -1.38 8.43
CA LYS A 13 17.74 -1.30 7.95
C LYS A 13 18.64 -2.36 8.59
N GLU A 14 18.39 -2.69 9.85
CA GLU A 14 19.10 -3.75 10.56
C GLU A 14 18.73 -5.11 9.98
N MET A 15 17.44 -5.38 9.74
CA MET A 15 16.97 -6.59 9.08
C MET A 15 17.54 -6.76 7.67
N ILE A 16 17.53 -5.71 6.84
CA ILE A 16 18.14 -5.76 5.49
C ILE A 16 19.61 -6.15 5.59
N LYS A 17 20.33 -5.60 6.57
CA LYS A 17 21.75 -5.91 6.80
C LYS A 17 21.93 -7.35 7.27
N GLU A 18 21.11 -7.82 8.20
CA GLU A 18 21.13 -9.20 8.68
C GLU A 18 20.83 -10.19 7.55
N ASN A 19 19.77 -9.95 6.78
CA ASN A 19 19.39 -10.73 5.61
C ASN A 19 20.52 -10.78 4.57
N TYR A 20 21.22 -9.66 4.35
CA TYR A 20 22.40 -9.62 3.49
C TYR A 20 23.55 -10.47 4.05
N GLU A 21 23.87 -10.37 5.34
CA GLU A 21 24.93 -11.21 5.94
C GLU A 21 24.57 -12.71 5.94
N LEU A 22 23.29 -13.05 6.08
CA LEU A 22 22.81 -14.42 5.93
C LEU A 22 22.91 -14.90 4.49
N SER A 23 22.59 -14.05 3.50
CA SER A 23 22.61 -14.44 2.08
C SER A 23 23.98 -14.89 1.60
N LYS A 24 25.05 -14.29 2.16
CA LYS A 24 26.44 -14.69 1.88
C LYS A 24 26.78 -16.13 2.27
N LYS A 25 25.97 -16.77 3.12
CA LYS A 25 26.15 -18.16 3.56
C LYS A 25 25.44 -19.16 2.65
N LEU A 26 24.63 -18.68 1.70
CA LEU A 26 23.95 -19.53 0.74
C LEU A 26 24.94 -20.12 -0.27
N THR A 27 24.66 -21.34 -0.71
CA THR A 27 25.32 -21.89 -1.90
C THR A 27 24.88 -21.12 -3.14
N SER A 28 25.71 -21.14 -4.19
CA SER A 28 25.41 -20.43 -5.45
C SER A 28 24.07 -20.84 -6.08
N LYS A 29 23.63 -22.09 -5.89
CA LYS A 29 22.32 -22.57 -6.36
C LYS A 29 21.16 -21.93 -5.58
N ASN A 30 21.29 -21.87 -4.26
CA ASN A 30 20.25 -21.32 -3.39
C ASN A 30 20.18 -19.79 -3.48
N ASP A 31 21.31 -19.13 -3.70
CA ASP A 31 21.41 -17.68 -3.82
C ASP A 31 20.65 -17.12 -5.04
N GLU A 32 20.66 -17.82 -6.18
CA GLU A 32 19.93 -17.43 -7.39
C GLU A 32 18.42 -17.37 -7.12
N ILE A 33 17.86 -18.46 -6.61
CA ILE A 33 16.43 -18.57 -6.27
C ILE A 33 16.05 -17.60 -5.16
N TYR A 34 16.91 -17.46 -4.14
CA TYR A 34 16.69 -16.52 -3.04
C TYR A 34 16.65 -15.06 -3.54
N THR A 35 17.54 -14.69 -4.47
CA THR A 35 17.58 -13.33 -5.02
C THR A 35 16.30 -12.99 -5.79
N ASP A 36 15.81 -13.94 -6.60
CA ASP A 36 14.56 -13.77 -7.34
C ASP A 36 13.37 -13.59 -6.40
N LEU A 37 13.31 -14.40 -5.33
CA LEU A 37 12.31 -14.31 -4.28
C LEU A 37 12.34 -12.97 -3.56
N VAL A 38 13.52 -12.48 -3.20
CA VAL A 38 13.69 -11.16 -2.55
C VAL A 38 13.22 -10.04 -3.47
N CYS A 39 13.54 -10.11 -4.77
CA CYS A 39 13.07 -9.13 -5.74
C CYS A 39 11.54 -9.14 -5.84
N TYR A 40 10.94 -10.32 -5.88
CA TYR A 40 9.49 -10.48 -5.96
C TYR A 40 8.78 -9.92 -4.72
N LEU A 41 9.23 -10.29 -3.52
CA LEU A 41 8.60 -9.84 -2.27
C LEU A 41 8.74 -8.33 -2.05
N ARG A 42 9.91 -7.74 -2.32
CA ARG A 42 10.14 -6.28 -2.17
C ARG A 42 9.35 -5.43 -3.17
N THR A 43 8.97 -6.00 -4.31
CA THR A 43 8.16 -5.32 -5.34
C THR A 43 6.67 -5.62 -5.22
N SER A 44 6.28 -6.45 -4.26
CA SER A 44 4.89 -6.86 -4.03
C SER A 44 4.06 -5.77 -3.32
N ALA A 45 2.81 -6.11 -3.00
CA ALA A 45 1.89 -5.22 -2.28
C ALA A 45 2.08 -5.20 -0.75
N LEU A 46 3.09 -5.90 -0.22
CA LEU A 46 3.41 -5.97 1.20
C LEU A 46 3.97 -4.63 1.73
N ASP A 47 3.85 -4.40 3.04
CA ASP A 47 4.58 -3.33 3.71
C ASP A 47 6.09 -3.65 3.76
N GLU A 48 6.95 -2.63 3.81
CA GLU A 48 8.41 -2.83 3.79
C GLU A 48 8.89 -3.66 4.99
N LEU A 49 8.32 -3.44 6.18
CA LEU A 49 8.66 -4.23 7.36
C LEU A 49 8.24 -5.70 7.18
N GLU A 50 7.00 -5.90 6.72
CA GLU A 50 6.41 -7.22 6.51
C GLU A 50 7.19 -8.02 5.45
N ALA A 51 7.61 -7.36 4.37
CA ALA A 51 8.45 -7.98 3.35
C ALA A 51 9.81 -8.43 3.92
N GLU A 52 10.49 -7.61 4.72
CA GLU A 52 11.77 -7.98 5.31
C GLU A 52 11.64 -9.06 6.40
N GLU A 53 10.54 -9.10 7.16
CA GLU A 53 10.25 -10.16 8.14
C GLU A 53 10.13 -11.51 7.42
N ILE A 54 9.32 -11.55 6.35
CA ILE A 54 9.13 -12.75 5.53
C ILE A 54 10.44 -13.18 4.87
N ILE A 55 11.22 -12.25 4.32
CA ILE A 55 12.52 -12.55 3.71
C ILE A 55 13.46 -13.20 4.73
N GLN A 56 13.47 -12.67 5.97
CA GLN A 56 14.29 -13.19 7.06
C GLN A 56 13.88 -14.62 7.47
N GLU A 57 12.58 -14.91 7.51
CA GLU A 57 12.08 -16.27 7.77
C GLU A 57 12.48 -17.25 6.65
N ILE A 58 12.32 -16.83 5.39
CA ILE A 58 12.63 -17.68 4.22
C ILE A 58 14.12 -18.00 4.16
N ILE A 59 15.01 -17.02 4.35
CA ILE A 59 16.45 -17.31 4.34
C ILE A 59 16.85 -18.24 5.47
N GLY A 60 16.20 -18.13 6.64
CA GLY A 60 16.38 -19.08 7.75
C GLY A 60 16.05 -20.51 7.32
N MET A 61 14.86 -20.72 6.74
CA MET A 61 14.43 -22.04 6.26
C MET A 61 15.36 -22.61 5.18
N ILE A 62 15.84 -21.77 4.25
CA ILE A 62 16.78 -22.19 3.20
C ILE A 62 18.12 -22.63 3.81
N LEU A 63 18.65 -21.87 4.77
CA LEU A 63 19.92 -22.21 5.44
C LEU A 63 19.78 -23.51 6.23
N GLU A 64 18.68 -23.71 6.95
CA GLU A 64 18.42 -24.96 7.67
C GLU A 64 18.31 -26.17 6.73
N ALA A 65 17.64 -26.02 5.58
CA ALA A 65 17.57 -27.07 4.57
C ALA A 65 18.96 -27.36 3.98
N GLN A 66 19.75 -26.32 3.72
CA GLN A 66 21.13 -26.44 3.24
C GLN A 66 22.01 -27.20 4.24
N GLU A 67 21.89 -26.92 5.54
CA GLU A 67 22.61 -27.65 6.60
C GLU A 67 22.24 -29.14 6.66
N ARG A 68 20.98 -29.47 6.36
CA ARG A 68 20.51 -30.86 6.24
C ARG A 68 20.89 -31.53 4.91
N GLY A 69 21.53 -30.81 3.98
CA GLY A 69 21.83 -31.29 2.64
C GLY A 69 20.59 -31.48 1.77
N GLU A 70 19.51 -30.77 2.09
CA GLU A 70 18.26 -30.78 1.35
C GLU A 70 18.26 -29.74 0.23
N ASP A 71 17.54 -30.04 -0.84
CA ASP A 71 17.34 -29.10 -1.94
C ASP A 71 16.39 -27.97 -1.51
N ILE A 72 16.64 -26.76 -1.98
CA ILE A 72 15.79 -25.58 -1.76
C ILE A 72 14.37 -25.79 -2.29
N GLU A 73 14.20 -26.64 -3.31
CA GLU A 73 12.89 -27.04 -3.83
C GLU A 73 12.03 -27.75 -2.78
N LYS A 74 12.61 -28.35 -1.72
CA LYS A 74 11.82 -28.90 -0.61
C LYS A 74 11.23 -27.81 0.29
N VAL A 75 11.87 -26.64 0.34
CA VAL A 75 11.43 -25.49 1.14
C VAL A 75 10.42 -24.66 0.36
N ILE A 76 10.78 -24.31 -0.88
CA ILE A 76 10.03 -23.34 -1.70
C ILE A 76 9.07 -24.06 -2.67
N GLY A 77 9.33 -25.32 -3.01
CA GLY A 77 8.69 -25.99 -4.13
C GLY A 77 9.43 -25.76 -5.45
N HIS A 78 8.89 -26.31 -6.54
CA HIS A 78 9.45 -26.13 -7.88
C HIS A 78 9.25 -24.73 -8.46
N ASP A 79 8.31 -23.95 -7.92
CA ASP A 79 8.00 -22.60 -8.40
C ASP A 79 7.99 -21.60 -7.24
N TYR A 80 8.98 -20.70 -7.24
CA TYR A 80 9.11 -19.66 -6.24
C TYR A 80 7.99 -18.62 -6.32
N GLN A 81 7.40 -18.38 -7.50
CA GLN A 81 6.33 -17.39 -7.66
C GLN A 81 5.07 -17.85 -6.95
N THR A 82 4.65 -19.10 -7.18
CA THR A 82 3.52 -19.72 -6.47
C THR A 82 3.72 -19.70 -4.95
N PHE A 83 4.95 -19.96 -4.48
CA PHE A 83 5.28 -19.87 -3.07
C PHE A 83 5.11 -18.44 -2.54
N CYS A 84 5.72 -17.45 -3.20
CA CYS A 84 5.59 -16.05 -2.80
C CYS A 84 4.14 -15.55 -2.85
N ASP A 85 3.37 -15.94 -3.86
CA ASP A 85 1.96 -15.58 -3.98
C ASP A 85 1.13 -16.12 -2.81
N SER A 86 1.39 -17.37 -2.41
CA SER A 86 0.72 -17.96 -1.24
C SER A 86 1.03 -17.22 0.05
N ILE A 87 2.29 -16.77 0.21
CA ILE A 87 2.71 -15.98 1.37
C ILE A 87 2.01 -14.62 1.32
N ILE A 88 2.07 -13.91 0.19
CA ILE A 88 1.44 -12.60 0.03
C ILE A 88 -0.06 -12.68 0.33
N GLU A 89 -0.75 -13.71 -0.18
CA GLU A 89 -2.16 -13.93 0.09
C GLU A 89 -2.44 -14.17 1.58
N SER A 90 -1.58 -14.93 2.27
CA SER A 90 -1.71 -15.21 3.70
C SER A 90 -1.41 -13.99 4.58
N SER A 91 -0.47 -13.13 4.15
CA SER A 91 -0.04 -11.91 4.83
C SER A 91 -1.02 -10.75 4.65
N GLN A 92 -1.97 -10.84 3.72
CA GLN A 92 -3.03 -9.83 3.60
C GLN A 92 -4.23 -10.19 4.49
N PRO A 93 -4.40 -9.61 5.69
CA PRO A 93 -5.68 -9.72 6.40
C PRO A 93 -6.70 -8.83 5.71
N LYS A 94 -7.26 -9.23 4.54
CA LYS A 94 -8.29 -8.52 3.77
C LYS A 94 -8.24 -7.00 4.00
N LYS A 95 -7.07 -6.38 3.85
CA LYS A 95 -6.94 -4.94 4.07
C LYS A 95 -7.67 -4.31 2.90
N PHE A 96 -8.93 -3.99 3.13
CA PHE A 96 -9.81 -3.29 2.21
C PHE A 96 -8.97 -2.19 1.58
N THR A 97 -8.65 -2.35 0.29
CA THR A 97 -7.54 -1.65 -0.34
C THR A 97 -8.00 -0.24 -0.66
N TRP A 98 -8.14 0.60 0.38
CA TRP A 98 -8.54 2.00 0.28
C TRP A 98 -7.66 2.73 -0.75
N ARG A 99 -6.41 2.30 -0.94
CA ARG A 99 -5.50 2.74 -2.01
C ARG A 99 -6.06 2.60 -3.43
N LYS A 100 -6.75 1.51 -3.77
CA LYS A 100 -7.39 1.33 -5.09
C LYS A 100 -8.66 2.18 -5.22
N LEU A 101 -9.42 2.34 -4.13
CA LEU A 101 -10.61 3.20 -4.10
C LEU A 101 -10.25 4.68 -4.24
N PHE A 102 -9.20 5.16 -3.54
CA PHE A 102 -8.78 6.56 -3.61
C PHE A 102 -8.28 6.97 -5.00
N SER A 103 -7.62 6.08 -5.74
CA SER A 103 -7.18 6.36 -7.11
C SER A 103 -8.36 6.58 -8.08
N SER A 104 -9.48 5.86 -7.88
CA SER A 104 -10.69 6.09 -8.67
C SER A 104 -11.50 7.30 -8.17
N LEU A 105 -11.45 7.57 -6.87
CA LEU A 105 -12.19 8.66 -6.24
C LEU A 105 -11.66 10.04 -6.65
N GLU A 106 -10.35 10.19 -6.85
CA GLU A 106 -9.75 11.46 -7.29
C GLU A 106 -10.33 11.94 -8.63
N ILE A 107 -10.44 11.03 -9.60
CA ILE A 107 -11.03 11.32 -10.92
C ILE A 107 -12.52 11.67 -10.78
N ALA A 108 -13.25 10.94 -9.92
CA ALA A 108 -14.67 11.21 -9.66
C ALA A 108 -14.90 12.59 -8.99
N ILE A 109 -14.07 12.96 -8.02
CA ILE A 109 -14.14 14.26 -7.34
C ILE A 109 -13.87 15.41 -8.33
N ILE A 110 -12.85 15.28 -9.17
CA ILE A 110 -12.53 16.28 -10.19
C ILE A 110 -13.68 16.42 -11.19
N GLY A 111 -14.26 15.30 -11.64
CA GLY A 111 -15.43 15.31 -12.52
C GLY A 111 -16.64 16.04 -11.92
N ILE A 112 -16.96 15.76 -10.65
CA ILE A 112 -18.06 16.42 -9.94
C ILE A 112 -17.77 17.92 -9.75
N ALA A 113 -16.53 18.29 -9.43
CA ALA A 113 -16.11 19.67 -9.24
C ALA A 113 -16.24 20.53 -10.51
N ILE A 114 -16.13 19.92 -11.71
CA ILE A 114 -16.29 20.62 -12.99
C ILE A 114 -17.77 20.67 -13.42
N LEU A 115 -18.55 19.60 -13.17
CA LEU A 115 -19.96 19.54 -13.59
C LEU A 115 -20.87 20.44 -12.74
N TRP A 116 -20.63 20.54 -11.43
CA TRP A 116 -21.40 21.39 -10.51
C TRP A 116 -21.48 22.87 -10.90
N PRO A 117 -20.37 23.57 -11.22
CA PRO A 117 -20.42 24.98 -11.59
C PRO A 117 -21.12 25.22 -12.94
N ILE A 118 -21.06 24.26 -13.86
CA ILE A 118 -21.81 24.32 -15.12
C ILE A 118 -23.30 24.26 -14.83
N ASP A 119 -23.75 23.31 -14.00
CA ASP A 119 -25.16 23.20 -13.60
C ASP A 119 -25.65 24.45 -12.83
N LEU A 120 -24.81 25.01 -11.96
CA LEU A 120 -25.07 26.26 -11.24
C LEU A 120 -25.27 27.44 -12.20
N VAL A 121 -24.42 27.57 -13.22
CA VAL A 121 -24.49 28.68 -14.18
C VAL A 121 -25.70 28.52 -15.12
N PHE A 122 -25.95 27.32 -15.65
CA PHE A 122 -27.02 27.12 -16.63
C PHE A 122 -28.42 27.01 -16.00
N ASN A 123 -28.55 26.45 -14.79
CA ASN A 123 -29.86 26.26 -14.16
C ASN A 123 -30.19 27.30 -13.10
N TYR A 124 -29.23 27.80 -12.30
CA TYR A 124 -29.51 28.76 -11.22
C TYR A 124 -29.42 30.23 -11.64
N LEU A 125 -28.45 30.65 -12.47
CA LEU A 125 -28.37 32.05 -12.93
C LEU A 125 -29.63 32.52 -13.69
N PRO A 126 -30.17 31.80 -14.68
CA PRO A 126 -31.36 32.27 -15.38
C PRO A 126 -32.59 32.28 -14.48
N GLN A 127 -32.66 31.42 -13.45
CA GLN A 127 -33.72 31.49 -12.43
C GLN A 127 -33.58 32.72 -11.51
N MET A 128 -32.35 33.10 -11.14
CA MET A 128 -32.09 34.33 -10.36
C MET A 128 -32.40 35.60 -11.16
N ILE A 129 -32.02 35.63 -12.45
CA ILE A 129 -32.27 36.78 -13.33
C ILE A 129 -33.77 36.90 -13.63
N LYS A 130 -34.48 35.79 -13.90
CA LYS A 130 -35.94 35.80 -14.10
C LYS A 130 -36.72 36.20 -12.85
N LYS A 131 -36.24 35.86 -11.64
CA LYS A 131 -36.88 36.26 -10.37
C LYS A 131 -36.52 37.66 -9.89
N GLY A 132 -35.60 38.36 -10.56
CA GLY A 132 -35.31 39.79 -10.32
C GLY A 132 -35.16 40.14 -8.83
N ARG A 133 -34.40 39.33 -8.08
CA ARG A 133 -34.25 39.54 -6.63
C ARG A 133 -32.79 39.51 -6.20
N LEU A 134 -32.04 40.49 -6.68
CA LEU A 134 -30.85 41.03 -6.03
C LEU A 134 -31.20 42.52 -5.89
N ILE A 135 -31.63 43.00 -4.73
CA ILE A 135 -30.78 43.57 -3.68
C ILE A 135 -31.51 43.42 -2.32
N LEU A 136 -30.73 43.12 -1.27
CA LEU A 136 -30.99 43.23 0.17
C LEU A 136 -32.44 43.53 0.62
N ASP A 137 -33.10 42.52 1.16
CA ASP A 137 -33.94 42.73 2.34
C ASP A 137 -33.49 41.75 3.42
N TYR A 138 -32.25 41.96 3.90
CA TYR A 138 -31.88 41.48 5.22
C TYR A 138 -32.53 42.43 6.22
N GLN A 139 -33.85 42.30 6.37
CA GLN A 139 -34.56 42.89 7.50
C GLN A 139 -34.18 42.06 8.72
N MET A 140 -33.20 42.54 9.48
CA MET A 140 -33.15 42.23 10.90
C MET A 140 -34.37 42.88 11.55
N ASN A 141 -35.51 42.21 11.49
CA ASN A 141 -36.58 42.53 12.42
C ASN A 141 -36.19 41.92 13.77
N LEU A 142 -35.41 42.67 14.54
CA LEU A 142 -35.35 42.55 16.00
C LEU A 142 -36.70 43.05 16.55
N GLY A 143 -37.74 42.24 16.34
CA GLY A 143 -39.10 42.46 16.81
C GLY A 143 -39.47 41.45 17.89
N PHE A 144 -38.60 41.27 18.89
CA PHE A 144 -39.01 40.74 20.19
C PHE A 144 -39.18 41.93 21.13
N LEU A 145 -40.41 42.44 21.20
CA LEU A 145 -41.06 43.04 22.37
C LEU A 145 -42.54 43.25 22.06
#